data_AF-A0A3L8GM99-F1
#
_entry.id   AF-A0A3L8GM99-F1
#
_cell.length_a   1.000
_cell.length_b   1.000
_cell.length_c   1.000
_cell.angle_alpha   90.00
_cell.angle_beta   90.00
_cell.angle_gamma   90.00
#
_symmetry.space_group_name_H-M   'P 1'
#
loop_
_entity.id
_entity.type
_entity.pdbx_description
1 polymer ?
#
loop_
_entity_poly.entity_id
_entity_poly.type
_entity_poly.pdbx_seq_one_letter_code
_entity_poly.pdbx_strand_id
1 'polypeptide(L)'
;MKTQTKLENLYSLYEATASIVPYKDWVIVAFQSYKGINVHIFKTIESLENLSNFERRFNLVVDSEESFADQGEAVKWAFGKIGG
;
A
#
# COMPACT_ATOMS: atom_id res chain seq x y z
N MET A 1 18.01 1.23 1.28
CA MET A 1 17.38 2.29 2.10
C MET A 1 15.89 1.99 2.11
N LYS A 2 15.27 1.66 3.26
CA LYS A 2 13.83 1.36 3.31
C LYS A 2 13.08 2.69 3.41
N THR A 3 12.26 3.02 2.42
CA THR A 3 11.44 4.24 2.43
C THR A 3 10.38 4.09 3.51
N GLN A 4 10.52 4.88 4.58
CA GLN A 4 9.53 4.97 5.65
C GLN A 4 8.52 6.07 5.31
N THR A 5 7.24 5.77 5.43
CA THR A 5 6.17 6.74 5.20
C THR A 5 5.03 6.57 6.20
N LYS A 6 4.19 7.60 6.36
CA LYS A 6 2.98 7.57 7.16
C LYS A 6 1.75 7.40 6.28
N LEU A 7 0.61 7.03 6.85
CA LEU A 7 -0.63 6.87 6.10
C LEU A 7 -1.08 8.19 5.45
N GLU A 8 -1.01 9.31 6.18
CA GLU A 8 -1.28 10.66 5.64
C GLU A 8 -0.43 11.00 4.40
N ASN A 9 0.84 10.61 4.43
CA ASN A 9 1.76 10.83 3.33
C ASN A 9 1.38 9.97 2.12
N LEU A 10 0.90 8.74 2.32
CA LEU A 10 0.37 7.92 1.22
C LEU A 10 -0.79 8.64 0.53
N TYR A 11 -1.75 9.19 1.27
CA TYR A 11 -2.84 9.97 0.68
C TYR A 11 -2.39 11.24 -0.05
N SER A 12 -1.20 11.76 0.26
CA SER A 12 -0.61 12.91 -0.43
C SER A 12 0.28 12.52 -1.63
N LEU A 13 0.89 11.33 -1.57
CA LEU A 13 1.83 10.83 -2.58
C LEU A 13 1.14 10.20 -3.79
N TYR A 14 -0.03 9.59 -3.59
CA TYR A 14 -0.78 8.99 -4.68
C TYR A 14 -1.94 9.87 -5.12
N GLU A 15 -2.33 9.72 -6.38
CA GLU A 15 -3.50 10.39 -6.92
C GLU A 15 -4.77 10.00 -6.16
N ALA A 16 -5.77 10.90 -6.14
CA ALA A 16 -7.05 10.64 -5.50
C ALA A 16 -7.82 9.44 -6.10
N THR A 17 -7.43 9.02 -7.30
CA THR A 17 -7.96 7.85 -7.99
C THR A 17 -7.32 6.54 -7.52
N ALA A 18 -6.26 6.58 -6.72
CA ALA A 18 -5.62 5.40 -6.17
C ALA A 18 -6.48 4.77 -5.06
N SER A 19 -6.53 3.44 -5.05
CA SER A 19 -7.15 2.67 -3.98
C SER A 19 -6.13 2.44 -2.87
N ILE A 20 -6.30 3.14 -1.74
CA ILE A 20 -5.47 2.99 -0.54
C ILE A 20 -6.26 2.21 0.51
N VAL A 21 -5.82 0.98 0.80
CA VAL A 21 -6.51 0.03 1.67
C VAL A 21 -5.63 -0.36 2.86
N PRO A 22 -5.83 0.25 4.03
CA PRO A 22 -5.22 -0.21 5.28
C PRO A 22 -5.85 -1.54 5.74
N TYR A 23 -5.02 -2.53 6.09
CA TYR A 23 -5.46 -3.83 6.60
C TYR A 23 -4.46 -4.40 7.62
N LYS A 24 -4.87 -4.54 8.89
CA LYS A 24 -4.02 -5.00 10.00
C LYS A 24 -2.70 -4.20 10.06
N ASP A 25 -1.57 -4.86 9.83
CA ASP A 25 -0.22 -4.31 9.80
C ASP A 25 0.26 -3.96 8.38
N TRP A 26 -0.67 -3.85 7.43
CA TRP A 26 -0.36 -3.63 6.02
C TRP A 26 -1.14 -2.45 5.48
N VAL A 27 -0.59 -1.81 4.45
CA VAL A 27 -1.32 -0.87 3.59
C VAL A 27 -1.06 -1.28 2.16
N ILE A 28 -2.14 -1.50 1.41
CA ILE A 28 -2.11 -1.83 -0.01
C ILE A 28 -2.48 -0.55 -0.77
N VAL A 29 -1.67 -0.18 -1.75
CA VAL A 29 -1.93 0.95 -2.64
C VAL A 29 -1.96 0.45 -4.07
N ALA A 30 -3.14 0.43 -4.69
CA ALA A 30 -3.30 0.18 -6.11
C ALA A 30 -3.49 1.51 -6.85
N PHE A 31 -2.66 1.79 -7.84
CA PHE A 31 -2.62 3.10 -8.51
C PHE A 31 -2.35 2.95 -10.00
N GLN A 32 -2.83 3.93 -10.79
CA GLN A 32 -2.52 4.01 -12.21
C GLN A 32 -1.13 4.63 -12.39
N SER A 33 -0.31 4.02 -13.25
CA SER A 33 0.90 4.63 -13.81
C SER A 33 0.87 4.58 -15.33
N TYR A 34 1.89 5.12 -15.98
CA TYR A 34 2.03 5.04 -17.43
C TYR A 34 2.15 3.58 -17.95
N LYS A 35 2.57 2.63 -17.10
CA LYS A 35 2.69 1.20 -17.43
C LYS A 35 1.41 0.39 -17.18
N GLY A 36 0.34 1.03 -16.70
CA GLY A 36 -0.91 0.36 -16.31
C GLY A 36 -1.20 0.51 -14.82
N ILE A 37 -2.04 -0.37 -14.29
CA ILE A 37 -2.34 -0.40 -12.85
C ILE A 37 -1.20 -1.12 -12.12
N ASN A 38 -0.66 -0.53 -11.06
CA ASN A 38 0.43 -1.08 -10.26
C ASN A 38 0.03 -1.20 -8.80
N VAL A 39 0.82 -1.95 -8.02
CA VAL A 39 0.58 -2.14 -6.59
C VAL A 39 1.84 -1.88 -5.79
N HIS A 40 1.70 -1.06 -4.76
CA HIS A 40 2.65 -0.98 -3.66
C HIS A 40 2.04 -1.60 -2.40
N ILE A 41 2.79 -2.48 -1.75
CA ILE A 41 2.41 -3.03 -0.44
C ILE A 41 3.38 -2.49 0.59
N PHE A 42 2.84 -1.92 1.65
CA PHE A 42 3.59 -1.44 2.79
C PHE A 42 3.30 -2.28 4.03
N LYS A 43 4.32 -2.50 4.87
CA LYS A 43 4.19 -3.17 6.16
C LYS A 43 4.51 -2.20 7.30
N THR A 44 3.68 -2.20 8.34
CA THR A 44 3.88 -1.46 9.57
C THR A 44 5.17 -1.92 10.27
N ILE A 45 5.92 -0.95 10.79
CA ILE A 45 7.22 -1.17 11.44
C ILE A 45 7.11 -1.10 12.98
N GLU A 46 6.15 -0.32 13.49
CA GLU A 46 5.95 -0.08 14.92
C GLU A 46 4.58 -0.61 15.37
N SER A 47 4.57 -1.38 16.46
CA SER A 47 3.37 -2.07 16.98
C SER A 47 2.22 -1.10 17.23
N LEU A 48 1.02 -1.56 16.85
CA LEU A 48 -0.30 -0.91 17.02
C LEU A 48 -0.58 -0.37 18.41
N GLU A 49 0.06 -0.94 19.43
CA GLU A 49 -0.29 -0.74 20.82
C GLU A 49 0.00 0.67 21.34
N ASN A 50 0.79 1.48 20.62
CA ASN A 50 1.20 2.82 21.08
C ASN A 50 0.96 3.97 20.08
N LEU A 51 0.39 3.72 18.90
CA LEU A 51 0.20 4.75 17.87
C LEU A 51 -1.21 4.70 17.29
N SER A 52 -1.84 5.88 17.15
CA SER A 52 -3.07 6.00 16.38
C SER A 52 -2.83 5.57 14.92
N ASN A 53 -3.87 5.08 14.22
CA ASN A 53 -3.73 4.59 12.83
C ASN A 53 -3.07 5.60 11.88
N PHE A 54 -3.20 6.89 12.17
CA PHE A 54 -2.58 8.00 11.43
C PHE A 54 -1.08 8.14 11.68
N GLU A 55 -0.58 7.76 12.86
CA GLU A 55 0.83 7.93 13.24
C GLU A 55 1.72 6.74 12.88
N ARG A 56 1.13 5.64 12.39
CA ARG A 56 1.86 4.43 12.01
C ARG A 56 2.87 4.71 10.90
N ARG A 57 4.08 4.17 11.07
CA ARG A 57 5.12 4.16 10.04
C ARG A 57 5.09 2.85 9.26
N PHE A 58 5.21 2.98 7.95
CA PHE A 58 5.17 1.87 7.02
C PHE A 58 6.42 1.83 6.15
N ASN A 59 6.94 0.62 5.92
CA ASN A 59 7.98 0.36 4.93
C ASN A 59 7.35 -0.20 3.67
N LEU A 60 7.77 0.30 2.51
CA LEU A 60 7.49 -0.37 1.24
C LEU A 60 8.18 -1.74 1.24
N VAL A 61 7.42 -2.80 0.96
CA VAL A 61 7.90 -4.19 0.95
C VAL A 61 7.66 -4.89 -0.37
N VAL A 62 6.65 -4.48 -1.14
CA VAL A 62 6.43 -4.93 -2.51
C VAL A 62 6.19 -3.73 -3.39
N ASP A 63 6.91 -3.71 -4.50
CA ASP A 63 6.69 -2.83 -5.64
C ASP A 63 6.42 -3.73 -6.85
N SER A 64 5.17 -3.71 -7.33
CA SER A 64 4.71 -4.57 -8.41
C SER A 64 4.48 -3.74 -9.66
N GLU A 65 5.36 -3.93 -10.65
CA GLU A 65 5.21 -3.42 -12.01
C GLU A 65 4.43 -4.40 -12.91
N GLU A 66 3.33 -4.97 -12.39
CA GLU A 66 2.47 -5.89 -13.14
C GLU A 66 1.32 -5.10 -13.78
N SER A 67 0.96 -5.39 -15.03
CA SER A 67 -0.20 -4.75 -15.68
C SER A 67 -1.49 -5.46 -15.26
N PHE A 68 -2.10 -5.03 -14.15
CA PHE A 68 -3.42 -5.51 -13.74
C PHE A 68 -4.53 -4.93 -14.63
N ALA A 69 -5.64 -5.66 -14.75
CA ALA A 69 -6.82 -5.21 -15.52
C ALA A 69 -7.48 -3.97 -14.90
N ASP A 70 -7.57 -3.94 -13.57
CA ASP A 70 -8.07 -2.80 -12.79
C ASP A 70 -7.49 -2.80 -11.37
N GLN A 71 -7.80 -1.75 -10.59
CA GLN A 71 -7.33 -1.60 -9.22
C GLN A 71 -7.90 -2.67 -8.26
N GLY A 72 -9.07 -3.23 -8.54
CA GLY A 72 -9.69 -4.28 -7.73
C GLY A 72 -8.95 -5.61 -7.85
N GLU A 73 -8.60 -6.02 -9.08
CA GLU A 73 -7.79 -7.22 -9.32
C GLU A 73 -6.37 -7.06 -8.75
N ALA A 74 -5.80 -5.86 -8.84
CA ALA A 74 -4.55 -5.49 -8.18
C ALA A 74 -4.61 -5.67 -6.64
N VAL A 75 -5.66 -5.15 -5.98
CA VAL A 75 -5.85 -5.31 -4.53
C VAL A 75 -6.08 -6.78 -4.15
N LYS A 76 -6.85 -7.53 -4.93
CA LYS A 76 -7.10 -8.96 -4.71
C LYS A 76 -5.81 -9.78 -4.81
N TRP A 77 -4.97 -9.51 -5.81
CA TRP A 77 -3.65 -10.12 -5.92
C TRP A 77 -2.78 -9.81 -4.69
N ALA A 78 -2.81 -8.56 -4.22
CA ALA A 78 -2.05 -8.13 -3.04
C ALA A 78 -2.48 -8.88 -1.77
N PHE A 79 -3.78 -9.08 -1.59
CA PHE A 79 -4.29 -9.91 -0.49
C PHE A 79 -3.80 -11.36 -0.56
N GLY A 80 -3.71 -11.93 -1.76
CA GLY A 80 -3.10 -13.25 -1.98
C GLY A 80 -1.61 -13.33 -1.60
N LYS A 81 -0.89 -12.20 -1.59
CA LYS A 81 0.53 -12.13 -1.19
C LYS A 81 0.74 -11.96 0.31
N ILE A 82 -0.16 -11.24 1.00
CA ILE A 82 -0.01 -10.93 2.43
C ILE A 82 -0.76 -11.90 3.36
N GLY A 83 -1.73 -12.65 2.83
CA GLY A 83 -2.58 -13.59 3.59
C GLY A 83 -2.34 -15.07 3.29
N GLY A 84 -1.32 -15.39 2.48
CA GLY A 84 -0.82 -16.75 2.26
C GLY A 84 0.15 -17.20 3.32
#